data_AF-W6LAB1-F1
#
_entry.id   AF-W6LAB1-F1
#
_cell.length_a   1.000
_cell.length_b   1.000
_cell.length_c   1.000
_cell.angle_alpha   90.00
_cell.angle_beta   90.00
_cell.angle_gamma   90.00
#
_symmetry.space_group_name_H-M   'P 1'
#
loop_
_entity.id
_entity.type
_entity.pdbx_description
1 polymer ?
#
loop_
_entity_poly.entity_id
_entity_poly.type
_entity_poly.pdbx_seq_one_letter_code
_entity_poly.pdbx_strand_id
1 'polypeptide(L)'
;MAITLRKEKSPNFDSSFAAPGDLYRILASSESLRSHLTDSYWCEAMDEVCDGKLNGVVVRYTGANLVMMQFMPTKLSLAGYRYPLSMSIPIEFMVPVNPQAIKITPSKMISSYSASMGDSFRSSSSIDSKGQGSSTFQLPKLCVVCGRYNVPKMQLRAHGWKCKGCKGIKSLPKLRKEAIKLRDELKVV
;
A
#
# COMPACT_ATOMS: atom_id res chain seq x y z
N MET A 1 6.92 8.44 29.66
CA MET A 1 6.27 9.15 28.54
C MET A 1 5.42 8.14 27.78
N ALA A 2 4.09 8.21 27.91
CA ALA A 2 3.17 7.27 27.28
C ALA A 2 2.87 7.70 25.84
N ILE A 3 3.24 6.88 24.86
CA ILE A 3 2.90 7.09 23.45
C ILE A 3 1.46 6.58 23.26
N THR A 4 0.49 7.48 23.24
CA THR A 4 -0.89 7.16 22.86
C THR A 4 -0.94 6.74 21.40
N LEU A 5 -0.97 5.43 21.14
CA LEU A 5 -1.27 4.84 19.83
C LEU A 5 -2.73 5.14 19.48
N ARG A 6 -2.95 6.19 18.70
CA ARG A 6 -4.27 6.47 18.10
C ARG A 6 -4.57 5.36 17.10
N LYS A 7 -5.50 4.46 17.47
CA LYS A 7 -6.07 3.43 16.61
C LYS A 7 -6.86 4.13 15.49
N GLU A 8 -6.22 4.32 14.32
CA GLU A 8 -6.90 4.87 13.15
C GLU A 8 -8.01 3.90 12.72
N LYS A 9 -9.22 4.43 12.49
CA LYS A 9 -10.31 3.72 11.83
C LYS A 9 -9.83 3.39 10.41
N SER A 10 -9.55 2.11 10.16
CA SER A 10 -9.05 1.65 8.88
C SER A 10 -10.06 2.01 7.78
N PRO A 11 -9.59 2.47 6.60
CA PRO A 11 -10.49 2.67 5.46
C PRO A 11 -11.22 1.36 5.18
N ASN A 12 -12.53 1.40 4.95
CA ASN A 12 -13.28 0.21 4.52
C ASN A 12 -12.89 -0.07 3.08
N PHE A 13 -12.12 -1.14 2.85
CA PHE A 13 -11.86 -1.65 1.50
C PHE A 13 -13.00 -2.60 1.13
N ASP A 14 -13.59 -2.40 -0.05
CA ASP A 14 -14.55 -3.36 -0.60
C ASP A 14 -13.85 -4.71 -0.79
N SER A 15 -14.54 -5.79 -0.42
CA SER A 15 -14.08 -7.19 -0.52
C SER A 15 -13.73 -7.64 -1.95
N SER A 16 -13.88 -6.78 -2.95
CA SER A 16 -13.47 -7.00 -4.33
C SER A 16 -12.04 -6.54 -4.64
N PHE A 17 -11.26 -6.06 -3.67
CA PHE A 17 -9.92 -5.53 -3.94
C PHE A 17 -8.87 -6.61 -4.25
N ALA A 18 -8.98 -7.79 -3.64
CA ALA A 18 -8.06 -8.91 -3.80
C ALA A 18 -8.81 -10.24 -3.98
N ALA A 19 -8.62 -10.95 -5.09
CA ALA A 19 -9.17 -12.30 -5.22
C ALA A 19 -8.17 -13.33 -4.69
N PRO A 20 -8.63 -14.42 -4.05
CA PRO A 20 -7.79 -15.59 -3.82
C PRO A 20 -7.11 -16.05 -5.12
N GLY A 21 -5.80 -16.25 -5.08
CA GLY A 21 -4.96 -16.56 -6.24
C GLY A 21 -4.24 -15.36 -6.85
N ASP A 22 -4.66 -14.12 -6.55
CA ASP A 22 -3.99 -12.93 -7.08
C ASP A 22 -2.59 -12.74 -6.46
N LEU A 23 -1.69 -12.19 -7.27
CA LEU A 23 -0.30 -11.92 -6.90
C LEU A 23 -0.08 -10.46 -6.54
N TYR A 24 0.47 -10.25 -5.34
CA TYR A 24 0.87 -8.94 -4.86
C TYR A 24 2.29 -9.00 -4.31
N ARG A 25 3.01 -7.88 -4.44
CA ARG A 25 4.28 -7.64 -3.76
C ARG A 25 4.07 -6.63 -2.65
N ILE A 26 4.88 -6.73 -1.61
CA ILE A 26 4.84 -5.80 -0.48
C ILE A 26 6.03 -4.86 -0.60
N LEU A 27 5.76 -3.55 -0.60
CA LEU A 27 6.81 -2.52 -0.67
C LEU A 27 6.70 -1.65 0.57
N ALA A 28 7.16 -2.16 1.71
CA ALA A 28 7.01 -1.53 3.01
C ALA A 28 8.34 -1.36 3.73
N SER A 29 8.42 -0.42 4.68
CA SER A 29 9.50 -0.50 5.67
C SER A 29 9.20 -1.63 6.65
N SER A 30 10.21 -2.40 7.03
CA SER A 30 10.05 -3.49 8.01
C SER A 30 9.41 -2.97 9.30
N GLU A 31 9.80 -1.79 9.79
CA GLU A 31 9.19 -1.13 10.95
C GLU A 31 7.69 -0.90 10.79
N SER A 32 7.25 -0.41 9.62
CA SER A 32 5.84 -0.14 9.38
C SER A 32 5.04 -1.44 9.37
N LEU A 33 5.54 -2.50 8.74
CA LEU A 33 4.81 -3.75 8.65
C LEU A 33 4.80 -4.51 9.99
N ARG A 34 5.92 -4.48 10.74
CA ARG A 34 6.03 -5.04 12.09
C ARG A 34 4.99 -4.47 13.04
N SER A 35 4.66 -3.18 12.93
CA SER A 35 3.62 -2.57 13.78
C SER A 35 2.22 -3.16 13.57
N HIS A 36 1.98 -3.84 12.45
CA HIS A 36 0.70 -4.46 12.10
C HIS A 36 0.69 -5.98 12.30
N LEU A 37 1.87 -6.60 12.45
CA LEU A 37 2.01 -8.02 12.68
C LEU A 37 2.13 -8.29 14.18
N THR A 38 1.32 -9.20 14.69
CA THR A 38 1.35 -9.62 16.10
C THR A 38 2.46 -10.62 16.39
N ASP A 39 3.24 -10.99 15.37
CA ASP A 39 4.17 -12.10 15.46
C ASP A 39 5.52 -11.65 16.04
N SER A 40 5.98 -12.36 17.08
CA SER A 40 7.25 -12.10 17.77
C SER A 40 8.46 -12.56 16.96
N TYR A 41 8.26 -13.38 15.92
CA TYR A 41 9.34 -13.96 15.14
C TYR A 41 9.49 -13.25 13.78
N TRP A 42 10.38 -12.26 13.74
CA TRP A 42 10.81 -11.65 12.47
C TRP A 42 12.09 -12.31 11.97
N CYS A 43 12.06 -12.86 10.76
CA CYS A 43 13.23 -13.48 10.12
C CYS A 43 13.66 -12.71 8.85
N GLU A 44 14.85 -13.02 8.34
CA GLU A 44 15.41 -12.35 7.14
C GLU A 44 14.50 -12.46 5.91
N ALA A 45 13.77 -13.56 5.77
CA ALA A 45 12.86 -13.75 4.65
C ALA A 45 11.63 -12.81 4.73
N MET A 46 11.25 -12.32 5.92
CA MET A 46 10.24 -11.25 6.05
C MET A 46 10.77 -9.89 5.59
N ASP A 47 12.08 -9.63 5.73
CA ASP A 47 12.68 -8.46 5.11
C ASP A 47 12.66 -8.58 3.59
N GLU A 48 12.89 -9.78 3.03
CA GLU A 48 12.70 -10.01 1.59
C GLU A 48 11.25 -9.77 1.11
N VAL A 49 10.25 -10.07 1.94
CA VAL A 49 8.85 -9.70 1.68
C VAL A 49 8.69 -8.18 1.66
N CYS A 50 9.16 -7.46 2.68
CA CYS A 50 9.04 -6.00 2.77
C CYS A 50 9.76 -5.26 1.63
N ASP A 51 10.84 -5.88 1.15
CA ASP A 51 11.66 -5.41 0.05
C ASP A 51 10.99 -5.55 -1.31
N GLY A 52 9.86 -6.26 -1.40
CA GLY A 52 9.19 -6.61 -2.66
C GLY A 52 9.96 -7.63 -3.49
N LYS A 53 10.91 -8.36 -2.89
CA LYS A 53 11.68 -9.41 -3.57
C LYS A 53 10.86 -10.69 -3.72
N LEU A 54 9.90 -10.90 -2.83
CA LEU A 54 8.99 -12.05 -2.87
C LEU A 54 7.60 -11.58 -3.29
N ASN A 55 7.04 -12.25 -4.29
CA ASN A 55 5.63 -12.14 -4.64
C ASN A 55 4.82 -13.08 -3.75
N GLY A 56 3.75 -12.57 -3.17
CA GLY A 56 2.83 -13.36 -2.37
C GLY A 56 1.53 -13.61 -3.10
N VAL A 57 0.98 -14.80 -2.89
CA VAL A 57 -0.35 -15.19 -3.37
C VAL A 57 -1.36 -14.90 -2.28
N VAL A 58 -2.48 -14.28 -2.64
CA VAL A 58 -3.62 -14.11 -1.75
C VAL A 58 -4.28 -15.46 -1.52
N VAL A 59 -4.36 -15.89 -0.26
CA VAL A 59 -5.02 -17.16 0.10
C VAL A 59 -6.47 -16.92 0.48
N ARG A 60 -6.71 -15.97 1.39
CA ARG A 60 -8.05 -15.64 1.90
C ARG A 60 -8.06 -14.32 2.66
N TYR A 61 -9.25 -13.77 2.85
CA TYR A 61 -9.48 -12.67 3.78
C TYR A 61 -9.48 -13.19 5.22
N THR A 62 -8.82 -12.46 6.12
CA THR A 62 -8.77 -12.80 7.55
C THR A 62 -9.39 -11.73 8.46
N GLY A 63 -9.78 -10.59 7.91
CA GLY A 63 -10.49 -9.55 8.64
C GLY A 63 -10.91 -8.40 7.73
N ALA A 64 -11.49 -7.35 8.32
CA ALA A 64 -12.09 -6.24 7.59
C ALA A 64 -11.14 -5.57 6.59
N ASN A 65 -9.82 -5.58 6.83
CA ASN A 65 -8.80 -5.00 5.96
C ASN A 65 -7.48 -5.81 5.96
N LEU A 66 -7.57 -7.11 6.28
CA LEU A 66 -6.42 -8.01 6.39
C LEU A 66 -6.60 -9.20 5.46
N VAL A 67 -5.53 -9.54 4.74
CA VAL A 67 -5.50 -10.64 3.79
C VAL A 67 -4.37 -11.58 4.18
N MET A 68 -4.67 -12.87 4.31
CA MET A 68 -3.65 -13.88 4.46
C MET A 68 -2.96 -14.08 3.12
N MET A 69 -1.66 -13.80 3.11
CA MET A 69 -0.81 -14.00 1.95
C MET A 69 0.23 -15.07 2.24
N GLN A 70 0.52 -15.87 1.21
CA GLN A 70 1.58 -16.86 1.25
C GLN A 70 2.72 -16.44 0.32
N PHE A 71 3.94 -16.40 0.85
CA PHE A 71 5.16 -16.05 0.15
C PHE A 71 6.07 -17.28 0.09
N MET A 72 6.72 -17.50 -1.05
CA MET A 72 7.68 -18.58 -1.20
C MET A 72 9.11 -18.01 -1.14
N PRO A 73 9.89 -18.31 -0.08
CA PRO A 73 11.28 -17.87 -0.02
C PRO A 73 12.11 -18.40 -1.19
N THR A 74 13.05 -17.59 -1.69
CA THR A 74 13.95 -17.99 -2.77
C THR A 74 15.08 -18.90 -2.28
N LYS A 75 15.58 -18.61 -1.07
CA LYS A 75 16.66 -19.33 -0.40
C LYS A 75 16.16 -20.63 0.24
N LEU A 76 17.01 -21.66 0.22
CA LEU A 76 16.78 -22.90 0.95
C LEU A 76 17.06 -22.70 2.44
N SER A 77 16.30 -23.36 3.29
CA SER A 77 16.64 -23.51 4.71
C SER A 77 17.87 -24.41 4.89
N LEU A 78 18.43 -24.45 6.09
CA LEU A 78 19.53 -25.36 6.45
C LEU A 78 19.21 -26.83 6.18
N ALA A 79 17.93 -27.21 6.22
CA ALA A 79 17.45 -28.55 5.92
C ALA A 79 17.23 -28.82 4.41
N GLY A 80 17.52 -27.86 3.54
CA GLY A 80 17.35 -27.99 2.08
C GLY A 80 15.92 -27.78 1.56
N TYR A 81 14.98 -27.37 2.43
CA TYR A 81 13.58 -27.13 2.04
C TYR A 81 13.23 -25.64 1.97
N ARG A 82 12.23 -25.29 1.15
CA ARG A 82 11.59 -23.97 1.13
C ARG A 82 10.28 -24.04 1.90
N TYR A 83 10.23 -23.37 3.04
CA TYR A 83 9.00 -23.27 3.83
C TYR A 83 8.23 -22.00 3.43
N PRO A 84 6.97 -22.13 2.99
CA PRO A 84 6.16 -20.96 2.67
C PRO A 84 5.93 -20.11 3.91
N LEU A 85 6.13 -18.80 3.78
CA LEU A 85 5.79 -17.84 4.82
C LEU A 85 4.34 -17.43 4.65
N SER A 86 3.54 -17.55 5.70
CA SER A 86 2.14 -17.09 5.69
C SER A 86 2.00 -15.95 6.67
N MET A 87 1.46 -14.82 6.21
CA MET A 87 1.27 -13.64 7.06
C MET A 87 0.00 -12.88 6.68
N SER A 88 -0.66 -12.31 7.68
CA SER A 88 -1.82 -11.44 7.47
C SER A 88 -1.34 -10.02 7.17
N ILE A 89 -1.48 -9.58 5.93
CA ILE A 89 -1.04 -8.28 5.46
C ILE A 89 -2.22 -7.33 5.37
N PRO A 90 -2.10 -6.07 5.85
CA PRO A 90 -3.11 -5.06 5.58
C PRO A 90 -3.15 -4.73 4.08
N ILE A 91 -4.37 -4.65 3.54
CA ILE A 91 -4.62 -4.42 2.11
C ILE A 91 -3.86 -3.20 1.58
N GLU A 92 -3.73 -2.17 2.41
CA GLU A 92 -3.01 -0.95 2.08
C GLU A 92 -1.51 -1.13 1.81
N PHE A 93 -0.88 -2.26 2.17
CA PHE A 93 0.53 -2.52 1.83
C PHE A 93 0.70 -3.41 0.59
N MET A 94 -0.41 -3.88 0.01
CA MET A 94 -0.41 -4.77 -1.14
C MET A 94 -0.27 -3.96 -2.43
N VAL A 95 0.78 -4.25 -3.20
CA VAL A 95 1.04 -3.64 -4.51
C VAL A 95 0.81 -4.71 -5.57
N PRO A 96 -0.14 -4.56 -6.50
CA PRO A 96 -0.40 -5.58 -7.51
C PRO A 96 0.83 -5.83 -8.38
N VAL A 97 1.10 -7.09 -8.72
CA VAL A 97 2.17 -7.46 -9.66
C VAL A 97 1.71 -7.33 -11.11
N ASN A 98 0.42 -7.55 -11.38
CA ASN A 98 -0.14 -7.44 -12.72
C ASN A 98 -0.64 -6.01 -13.02
N PRO A 99 -0.09 -5.31 -14.02
CA PRO A 99 -0.51 -3.95 -14.39
C PRO A 99 -1.97 -3.84 -14.86
N GLN A 100 -2.58 -4.93 -15.33
CA GLN A 100 -4.02 -4.95 -15.68
C GLN A 100 -4.92 -4.81 -14.44
N ALA A 101 -4.51 -5.35 -13.29
CA ALA A 101 -5.22 -5.13 -12.01
C ALA A 101 -5.11 -3.67 -11.52
N ILE A 102 -4.08 -2.95 -11.98
CA ILE A 102 -3.81 -1.55 -11.61
C ILE A 102 -4.69 -0.58 -12.41
N LYS A 103 -5.21 -0.97 -13.60
CA LYS A 103 -6.17 -0.17 -14.38
C LYS A 103 -7.61 -0.26 -13.84
N ILE A 104 -7.95 -1.31 -13.08
CA ILE A 104 -9.30 -1.52 -12.50
C ILE A 104 -9.48 -0.77 -11.16
N THR A 105 -8.38 -0.46 -10.48
CA THR A 105 -8.35 0.15 -9.13
C THR A 105 -8.40 1.69 -9.02
N PRO A 106 -8.18 2.53 -10.07
CA PRO A 106 -8.30 3.98 -9.90
C PRO A 106 -9.75 4.43 -9.72
N SER A 107 -10.70 3.72 -10.37
CA SER A 107 -12.11 4.08 -10.46
C SER A 107 -12.99 3.36 -9.43
N LYS A 108 -12.59 2.20 -8.91
CA LYS A 108 -13.34 1.48 -7.86
C LYS A 108 -13.00 1.90 -6.41
N MET A 109 -11.95 2.69 -6.19
CA MET A 109 -11.67 3.30 -4.88
C MET A 109 -12.36 4.65 -4.65
N ILE A 110 -13.14 5.15 -5.61
CA ILE A 110 -13.97 6.35 -5.47
C ILE A 110 -15.43 5.94 -5.69
N SER A 111 -16.14 5.66 -4.60
CA SER A 111 -17.40 6.36 -4.26
C SER A 111 -18.26 5.51 -3.33
N SER A 112 -18.29 5.92 -2.06
CA SER A 112 -19.49 5.74 -1.24
C SER A 112 -19.66 6.95 -0.30
N TYR A 113 -19.48 8.17 -0.81
CA TYR A 113 -19.92 9.42 -0.15
C TYR A 113 -20.23 10.55 -1.16
N SER A 114 -20.66 10.22 -2.38
CA SER A 114 -21.23 11.21 -3.30
C SER A 114 -22.64 10.82 -3.72
N ALA A 115 -23.55 10.74 -2.75
CA ALA A 115 -24.98 10.81 -3.00
C ALA A 115 -25.69 11.34 -1.75
N SER A 116 -26.46 12.41 -1.95
CA SER A 116 -27.31 13.14 -0.99
C SER A 116 -26.59 14.02 0.05
N MET A 117 -26.53 15.32 -0.22
CA MET A 117 -27.47 16.29 0.34
C MET A 117 -27.32 17.60 -0.43
N GLY A 118 -28.46 18.16 -0.82
CA GLY A 118 -28.54 19.38 -1.60
C GLY A 118 -28.12 20.62 -0.82
N ASP A 119 -27.57 21.54 -1.60
CA ASP A 119 -27.80 22.98 -1.58
C ASP A 119 -27.51 23.84 -0.34
N SER A 120 -26.98 25.02 -0.65
CA SER A 120 -26.83 26.21 0.20
C SER A 120 -25.78 26.16 1.32
N PHE A 121 -24.61 26.76 1.07
CA PHE A 121 -24.19 28.04 1.67
C PHE A 121 -22.73 28.35 1.29
N ARG A 122 -22.53 29.49 0.62
CA ARG A 122 -21.21 30.09 0.36
C ARG A 122 -20.56 30.52 1.67
N SER A 123 -19.28 30.21 1.85
CA SER A 123 -18.30 31.18 2.37
C SER A 123 -16.86 30.73 2.07
N SER A 124 -16.11 31.69 1.55
CA SER A 124 -14.76 31.63 1.03
C SER A 124 -13.68 31.67 2.12
N SER A 125 -12.65 30.82 2.00
CA SER A 125 -11.25 31.15 2.26
C SER A 125 -10.38 29.98 1.74
N SER A 126 -9.95 30.07 0.48
CA SER A 126 -8.62 30.58 0.06
C SER A 126 -7.49 29.57 0.23
N ILE A 127 -7.05 29.07 -0.95
CA ILE A 127 -5.68 28.68 -1.31
C ILE A 127 -5.18 27.37 -0.68
N ASP A 128 -5.34 26.26 -1.41
CA ASP A 128 -4.18 25.69 -2.09
C ASP A 128 -4.54 24.56 -3.07
N SER A 129 -3.91 24.65 -4.24
CA SER A 129 -3.68 23.58 -5.22
C SER A 129 -4.83 23.19 -6.16
N LYS A 130 -5.08 24.10 -7.11
CA LYS A 130 -5.24 23.71 -8.52
C LYS A 130 -4.16 22.67 -8.87
N GLY A 131 -4.62 21.51 -9.33
CA GLY A 131 -3.78 20.44 -9.86
C GLY A 131 -4.61 19.48 -10.69
N GLN A 132 -5.58 20.00 -11.46
CA GLN A 132 -6.21 19.30 -12.55
C GLN A 132 -5.26 19.46 -13.74
N GLY A 133 -4.26 18.58 -13.82
CA GLY A 133 -3.18 18.63 -14.80
C GLY A 133 -2.85 17.24 -15.31
N SER A 134 -3.26 16.99 -16.56
CA SER A 134 -2.72 16.08 -17.57
C SER A 134 -2.18 14.70 -17.15
N SER A 135 -2.81 13.68 -17.72
CA SER A 135 -2.62 12.24 -17.57
C SER A 135 -1.31 11.65 -18.14
N THR A 136 -0.13 12.22 -17.85
CA THR A 136 1.12 11.72 -18.51
C THR A 136 2.35 11.50 -17.62
N PHE A 137 2.38 11.91 -16.35
CA PHE A 137 3.59 11.74 -15.51
C PHE A 137 3.33 11.39 -14.03
N GLN A 138 2.17 10.85 -13.67
CA GLN A 138 1.90 10.56 -12.26
C GLN A 138 2.64 9.31 -11.77
N LEU A 139 3.53 9.51 -10.79
CA LEU A 139 4.06 8.42 -9.98
C LEU A 139 2.89 7.65 -9.35
N PRO A 140 2.98 6.31 -9.25
CA PRO A 140 1.98 5.51 -8.55
C PRO A 140 1.84 6.01 -7.11
N LYS A 141 0.63 5.91 -6.56
CA LYS A 141 0.30 6.33 -5.18
C LYS A 141 0.93 5.39 -4.13
N LEU A 142 2.24 5.26 -4.14
CA LEU A 142 3.02 4.52 -3.14
C LEU A 142 3.63 5.51 -2.14
N CYS A 143 3.39 5.29 -0.85
CA CYS A 143 3.96 6.12 0.19
C CYS A 143 5.46 5.90 0.27
N VAL A 144 6.27 6.91 -0.04
CA VAL A 144 7.74 6.81 0.00
C VAL A 144 8.34 6.81 1.41
N VAL A 145 7.53 6.53 2.43
CA VAL A 145 7.94 6.46 3.85
C VAL A 145 7.56 5.11 4.44
N CYS A 146 6.26 4.77 4.47
CA CYS A 146 5.79 3.53 5.06
C CYS A 146 5.49 2.42 4.05
N GLY A 147 5.27 2.76 2.77
CA GLY A 147 4.95 1.77 1.74
C GLY A 147 3.47 1.52 1.48
N ARG A 148 2.57 2.25 2.15
CA ARG A 148 1.13 2.16 1.84
C ARG A 148 0.84 2.56 0.40
N TYR A 149 0.02 1.79 -0.28
CA TYR A 149 -0.33 1.90 -1.68
C TYR A 149 -1.80 2.30 -1.86
N ASN A 150 -2.02 3.28 -2.74
CA ASN A 150 -3.31 3.80 -3.16
C ASN A 150 -4.26 4.20 -2.02
N VAL A 151 -3.73 4.68 -0.88
CA VAL A 151 -4.58 5.09 0.24
C VAL A 151 -5.20 6.48 0.01
N PRO A 152 -6.42 6.74 0.53
CA PRO A 152 -7.06 8.04 0.43
C PRO A 152 -6.21 9.16 1.07
N LYS A 153 -6.40 10.39 0.58
CA LYS A 153 -5.78 11.61 1.15
C LYS A 153 -4.24 11.61 1.16
N MET A 154 -3.60 10.82 0.29
CA MET A 154 -2.17 10.97 0.04
C MET A 154 -1.86 12.33 -0.60
N GLN A 155 -0.71 12.90 -0.25
CA GLN A 155 -0.23 14.15 -0.80
C GLN A 155 1.04 13.90 -1.60
N LEU A 156 1.07 14.38 -2.84
CA LEU A 156 2.28 14.38 -3.65
C LEU A 156 3.23 15.47 -3.13
N ARG A 157 4.49 15.10 -2.92
CA ARG A 157 5.58 16.00 -2.51
C ARG A 157 6.76 15.84 -3.46
N ALA A 158 7.80 16.65 -3.28
CA ALA A 158 9.00 16.65 -4.15
C ALA A 158 9.63 15.26 -4.39
N HIS A 159 9.52 14.35 -3.44
CA HIS A 159 10.12 13.01 -3.51
C HIS A 159 9.12 11.88 -3.77
N GLY A 160 7.84 12.20 -4.04
CA GLY A 160 6.77 11.21 -4.23
C GLY A 160 5.63 11.37 -3.23
N TRP A 161 4.74 10.37 -3.21
CA TRP A 161 3.53 10.40 -2.39
C TRP A 161 3.81 10.13 -0.91
N LYS A 162 3.08 10.81 -0.03
CA LYS A 162 3.07 10.56 1.41
C LYS A 162 1.64 10.41 1.92
N CYS A 163 1.39 9.40 2.76
CA CYS A 163 0.13 9.28 3.49
C CYS A 163 0.07 10.31 4.63
N LYS A 164 -1.13 10.51 5.19
CA LYS A 164 -1.38 11.49 6.26
C LYS A 164 -0.48 11.28 7.48
N GLY A 165 -0.26 10.03 7.88
CA GLY A 165 0.59 9.67 9.03
C GLY A 165 2.08 9.90 8.82
N CYS A 166 2.55 10.00 7.57
CA CYS A 166 3.97 10.19 7.25
C CYS A 166 4.34 11.64 6.90
N LYS A 167 3.43 12.60 7.14
CA LYS A 167 3.72 14.02 6.93
C LYS A 167 4.83 14.47 7.90
N GLY A 168 5.84 15.15 7.37
CA GLY A 168 7.01 15.57 8.16
C GLY A 168 8.11 14.51 8.32
N ILE A 169 7.86 13.25 7.98
CA ILE A 169 8.86 12.18 8.07
C ILE A 169 9.73 12.14 6.81
N LYS A 170 11.03 11.89 6.97
CA LYS A 170 11.97 11.76 5.84
C LYS A 170 11.60 10.56 4.96
N SER A 171 11.64 10.74 3.65
CA SER A 171 11.38 9.66 2.68
C SER A 171 12.50 8.63 2.67
N LEU A 172 12.16 7.36 2.50
CA LEU A 172 13.11 6.27 2.37
C LEU A 172 13.65 6.19 0.92
N PRO A 173 14.97 6.25 0.71
CA PRO A 173 15.58 6.17 -0.63
C PRO A 173 15.13 4.96 -1.44
N LYS A 174 14.95 3.82 -0.78
CA LYS A 174 14.50 2.58 -1.38
C LYS A 174 13.09 2.70 -1.96
N LEU A 175 12.12 3.14 -1.17
CA LEU A 175 10.73 3.29 -1.63
C LEU A 175 10.60 4.34 -2.75
N ARG A 176 11.47 5.36 -2.78
CA ARG A 176 11.54 6.29 -3.91
C ARG A 176 11.96 5.59 -5.21
N LYS A 177 12.99 4.73 -5.15
CA LYS A 177 13.43 3.94 -6.31
C LYS A 177 12.34 2.98 -6.77
N GLU A 178 11.68 2.29 -5.84
CA GLU A 178 10.59 1.36 -6.17
C GLU A 178 9.36 2.08 -6.75
N ALA A 179 9.03 3.30 -6.28
CA ALA A 179 7.97 4.10 -6.89
C ALA A 179 8.26 4.48 -8.35
N ILE A 180 9.54 4.73 -8.69
CA ILE A 180 9.97 5.01 -10.05
C ILE A 180 9.91 3.74 -10.91
N LYS A 181 10.39 2.60 -10.39
CA LYS A 181 10.30 1.31 -11.09
C LYS A 181 8.85 0.93 -11.39
N LEU A 182 7.97 1.03 -10.39
CA LEU A 182 6.53 0.82 -10.56
C LEU A 182 5.94 1.70 -11.65
N ARG A 183 6.34 2.98 -11.73
CA ARG A 183 5.88 3.88 -12.79
C ARG A 183 6.30 3.34 -14.16
N ASP A 184 7.53 2.86 -14.28
CA ASP A 184 8.06 2.37 -15.55
C ASP A 184 7.39 1.05 -15.94
N GLU A 185 7.17 0.12 -15.01
CA GLU A 185 6.38 -1.11 -15.22
C GLU A 185 4.95 -0.80 -15.68
N LEU A 186 4.32 0.24 -15.13
CA LEU A 186 2.97 0.66 -15.50
C LEU A 186 2.88 1.35 -16.87
N LYS A 187 3.99 1.86 -17.40
CA LYS A 187 4.03 2.49 -18.73
C LYS A 187 4.20 1.47 -19.86
N VAL A 188 4.71 0.27 -19.56
CA VAL A 188 5.01 -0.77 -20.55
C VAL A 188 3.74 -1.54 -20.98
N VAL A 189 2.56 -1.21 -20.43
CA VAL A 189 1.26 -1.88 -20.71
C VAL A 189 0.16 -0.93 -21.13
#